data_AF-A0A9W4JVR0-F1
#
_entry.id   AF-A0A9W4JVR0-F1
#
_cell.length_a   1.000
_cell.length_b   1.000
_cell.length_c   1.000
_cell.angle_alpha   90.00
_cell.angle_beta   90.00
_cell.angle_gamma   90.00
#
_symmetry.space_group_name_H-M   'P 1'
#
loop_
_entity.id
_entity.type
_entity.pdbx_description
1 polymer ?
#
loop_
_entity_poly.entity_id
_entity_poly.type
_entity_poly.pdbx_seq_one_letter_code
_entity_poly.pdbx_strand_id
1 'polypeptide(L)'
;MLQHSDIRTFVRYYKVDVDVDVQGIVRKTRSQIPLVRFACLLSASIDPDRPFKLSTEESRSLNDLLIVREEQGKVDERKRKWKDRQAKSEYAEQAYQTTFGHLKEGTISEHQHKSQKKALHELHNQKQRQQNKRIRVNLERYKNEQFIIDLERQLAGKLVDRKVMGALEYISSMPSEFVIVIDTMLTVPGATMEVEYQRRINAIKVVTAFCGVEEGRLTSQLT
;
A
#
# COMPACT_ATOMS: atom_id res chain seq x y z
N MET A 1 10.52 -16.83 26.55
CA MET A 1 10.49 -16.60 25.09
C MET A 1 9.52 -17.60 24.47
N LEU A 2 8.65 -17.14 23.57
CA LEU A 2 7.47 -17.85 23.07
C LEU A 2 7.84 -19.21 22.45
N GLN A 3 7.28 -20.30 22.99
CA GLN A 3 7.69 -21.69 22.71
C GLN A 3 7.07 -22.30 21.43
N HIS A 4 6.74 -21.50 20.41
CA HIS A 4 6.09 -22.01 19.20
C HIS A 4 7.08 -22.10 18.02
N SER A 5 7.12 -23.26 17.38
CA SER A 5 7.95 -23.54 16.20
C SER A 5 7.47 -22.80 14.95
N ASP A 6 6.18 -22.45 14.89
CA ASP A 6 5.55 -21.75 13.78
C ASP A 6 4.89 -20.45 14.23
N ILE A 7 5.33 -19.37 13.59
CA ILE A 7 4.83 -18.00 13.75
C ILE A 7 3.31 -17.90 13.55
N ARG A 8 2.74 -18.70 12.65
CA ARG A 8 1.29 -18.70 12.37
C ARG A 8 0.49 -19.21 13.55
N THR A 9 1.06 -20.13 14.34
CA THR A 9 0.41 -20.66 15.54
C THR A 9 0.37 -19.61 16.63
N PHE A 10 1.46 -18.85 16.81
CA PHE A 10 1.49 -17.73 17.74
C PHE A 10 0.45 -16.66 17.38
N VAL A 11 0.43 -16.21 16.12
CA VAL A 11 -0.54 -15.21 15.65
C VAL A 11 -1.99 -15.73 15.79
N ARG A 12 -2.26 -17.01 15.51
CA ARG A 12 -3.63 -17.54 15.57
C ARG A 12 -4.21 -17.59 16.99
N TYR A 13 -3.40 -17.89 17.99
CA TYR A 13 -3.88 -18.12 19.37
C TYR A 13 -3.55 -16.99 20.34
N TYR A 14 -2.57 -16.15 20.02
CA TYR A 14 -2.04 -15.12 20.92
C TYR A 14 -1.95 -13.74 20.29
N LYS A 15 -2.54 -13.51 19.11
CA LYS A 15 -2.70 -12.15 18.57
C LYS A 15 -3.64 -11.38 19.48
N VAL A 16 -3.04 -10.61 20.39
CA VAL A 16 -3.68 -9.52 21.11
C VAL A 16 -3.73 -8.31 20.17
N ASP A 17 -4.60 -7.35 20.42
CA ASP A 17 -4.61 -6.10 19.65
C ASP A 17 -3.20 -5.47 19.61
N VAL A 18 -2.79 -4.95 18.45
CA VAL A 18 -1.47 -4.31 18.21
C VAL A 18 -1.20 -3.17 19.21
N ASP A 19 -2.29 -2.67 19.80
CA ASP A 19 -2.39 -1.50 20.65
C ASP A 19 -2.03 -1.78 22.12
N VAL A 20 -1.76 -3.03 22.47
CA VAL A 20 -1.42 -3.39 23.86
C VAL A 20 -0.04 -2.87 24.23
N ASP A 21 0.03 -2.11 25.31
CA ASP A 21 1.28 -1.68 25.94
C ASP A 21 1.90 -2.82 26.75
N VAL A 22 2.68 -3.66 26.07
CA VAL A 22 3.33 -4.83 26.67
C VAL A 22 4.28 -4.41 27.79
N GLN A 23 4.96 -3.26 27.65
CA GLN A 23 5.86 -2.77 28.69
C GLN A 23 5.11 -2.36 29.95
N GLY A 24 3.99 -1.65 29.81
CA GLY A 24 3.12 -1.30 30.93
C GLY A 24 2.66 -2.53 31.71
N ILE A 25 2.31 -3.60 30.98
CA ILE A 25 1.94 -4.89 31.57
C ILE A 25 3.11 -5.54 32.31
N VAL A 26 4.26 -5.69 31.63
CA VAL A 26 5.46 -6.33 32.20
C VAL A 26 5.93 -5.61 33.47
N ARG A 27 5.79 -4.29 33.52
CA ARG A 27 6.22 -3.46 34.65
C ARG A 27 5.14 -3.19 35.68
N LYS A 28 3.91 -3.70 35.48
CA LYS A 28 2.75 -3.44 36.33
C LYS A 28 2.46 -1.95 36.52
N THR A 29 2.74 -1.14 35.51
CA THR A 29 2.42 0.29 35.49
C THR A 29 1.12 0.53 34.74
N ARG A 30 0.54 1.73 34.88
CA ARG A 30 -0.64 2.11 34.11
C ARG A 30 -0.30 2.08 32.62
N SER A 31 -1.03 1.25 31.88
CA SER A 31 -0.86 1.05 30.44
C SER A 31 -1.09 2.35 29.65
N GLN A 32 -0.19 2.66 28.71
CA GLN A 32 -0.25 3.80 27.79
C GLN A 32 -0.79 3.39 26.41
N ILE A 33 -1.88 2.61 26.37
CA ILE A 33 -2.54 2.12 25.15
C ILE A 33 -2.68 3.19 24.06
N PRO A 34 -3.16 4.42 24.35
CA PRO A 34 -3.34 5.43 23.30
C PRO A 34 -2.04 5.83 22.61
N LEU A 35 -0.93 5.89 23.36
CA LEU A 35 0.39 6.25 22.83
C LEU A 35 0.95 5.11 21.97
N VAL A 36 0.89 3.88 22.47
CA VAL A 36 1.33 2.68 21.75
C VAL A 36 0.56 2.52 20.46
N ARG A 37 -0.77 2.63 20.53
CA ARG A 37 -1.65 2.62 19.37
C ARG A 37 -1.29 3.70 18.34
N PHE A 38 -1.10 4.94 18.79
CA PHE A 38 -0.73 6.04 17.91
C PHE A 38 0.60 5.75 17.20
N ALA A 39 1.62 5.29 17.92
CA ALA A 39 2.92 4.96 17.35
C ALA A 39 2.88 3.80 16.34
N CYS A 40 2.13 2.74 16.66
CA CYS A 40 1.95 1.59 15.76
C CYS A 40 1.21 2.00 14.49
N LEU A 41 0.14 2.80 14.60
CA LEU A 41 -0.62 3.31 13.45
C LEU A 41 0.23 4.26 12.60
N LEU A 42 0.97 5.17 13.23
CA LEU A 42 1.88 6.09 12.54
C LEU A 42 2.94 5.29 11.78
N SER A 43 3.62 4.36 12.46
CA SER A 43 4.68 3.53 11.88
C SER A 43 4.16 2.76 10.67
N ALA A 44 3.02 2.07 10.80
CA ALA A 44 2.43 1.32 9.70
C ALA A 44 1.95 2.21 8.54
N SER A 45 1.71 3.50 8.76
CA SER A 45 1.27 4.40 7.68
C SER A 45 2.40 4.83 6.76
N ILE A 46 3.62 4.97 7.30
CA ILE A 46 4.81 5.46 6.59
C ILE A 46 5.90 4.38 6.42
N ASP A 47 5.63 3.15 6.84
CA ASP A 47 6.57 2.03 6.71
C ASP A 47 6.89 1.77 5.24
N PRO A 48 8.17 1.89 4.83
CA PRO A 48 8.59 1.61 3.45
C PRO A 48 8.37 0.14 3.05
N ASP A 49 8.39 -0.79 4.01
CA ASP A 49 8.24 -2.22 3.76
C ASP A 49 6.75 -2.62 3.66
N ARG A 50 5.81 -1.69 3.87
CA ARG A 50 4.38 -1.97 3.78
C ARG A 50 3.95 -2.18 2.31
N PRO A 51 3.29 -3.32 1.98
CA PRO A 51 2.98 -3.69 0.61
C PRO A 51 1.77 -2.90 0.07
N PHE A 52 2.02 -1.70 -0.45
CA PHE A 52 1.02 -0.89 -1.15
C PHE A 52 0.94 -1.22 -2.65
N LYS A 53 2.00 -1.80 -3.20
CA LYS A 53 2.14 -2.14 -4.62
C LYS A 53 2.64 -3.58 -4.73
N LEU A 54 2.29 -4.24 -5.82
CA LEU A 54 2.85 -5.54 -6.16
C LEU A 54 4.24 -5.35 -6.76
N SER A 55 5.12 -6.32 -6.52
CA SER A 55 6.38 -6.39 -7.25
C SER A 55 6.13 -6.56 -8.76
N THR A 56 7.13 -6.26 -9.57
CA THR A 56 7.05 -6.45 -11.02
C THR A 56 6.80 -7.92 -11.37
N GLU A 57 7.41 -8.86 -10.64
CA GLU A 57 7.23 -10.30 -10.82
C GLU A 57 5.82 -10.75 -10.46
N GLU A 58 5.31 -10.34 -9.30
CA GLU A 58 3.93 -10.65 -8.90
C GLU A 58 2.91 -10.08 -9.90
N SER A 59 3.14 -8.85 -10.36
CA SER A 59 2.31 -8.19 -11.36
C SER A 59 2.32 -8.93 -12.70
N ARG A 60 3.48 -9.48 -13.12
CA ARG A 60 3.58 -10.31 -14.34
C ARG A 60 2.82 -11.61 -14.17
N SER A 61 3.02 -12.32 -13.05
CA SER A 61 2.39 -13.61 -12.77
C SER A 61 0.85 -13.55 -12.69
N LEU A 62 0.28 -12.35 -12.49
CA LEU A 62 -1.17 -12.15 -12.55
C LEU A 62 -1.75 -12.36 -13.95
N ASN A 63 -0.96 -12.10 -15.01
CA ASN A 63 -1.42 -12.34 -16.38
C ASN A 63 -1.55 -13.84 -16.69
N ASP A 64 -0.85 -14.68 -15.94
CA ASP A 64 -0.87 -16.13 -16.13
C ASP A 64 -2.09 -16.81 -15.50
N LEU A 65 -2.86 -16.09 -14.66
CA LEU A 65 -4.08 -16.61 -14.05
C LEU A 65 -5.12 -16.99 -15.11
N LEU A 66 -5.72 -18.17 -14.94
CA LEU A 66 -6.74 -18.70 -15.85
C LEU A 66 -7.84 -17.68 -16.16
N ILE A 67 -8.39 -17.03 -15.13
CA ILE A 67 -9.44 -16.00 -15.26
C ILE A 67 -8.98 -14.84 -16.16
N VAL A 68 -7.71 -14.42 -16.05
CA VAL A 68 -7.18 -13.32 -16.87
C VAL A 68 -6.91 -13.78 -18.30
N ARG A 69 -6.39 -15.00 -18.49
CA ARG A 69 -6.19 -15.59 -19.82
C ARG A 69 -7.51 -15.79 -20.56
N GLU A 70 -8.55 -16.24 -19.88
CA GLU A 70 -9.89 -16.41 -20.47
C GLU A 70 -10.45 -15.07 -20.98
N GLU A 71 -10.36 -14.01 -20.18
CA GLU A 71 -10.79 -12.67 -20.59
C GLU A 71 -9.92 -12.11 -21.72
N GLN A 72 -8.62 -12.37 -21.70
CA GLN A 72 -7.72 -12.01 -22.80
C GLN A 72 -8.11 -12.75 -24.08
N GLY A 73 -8.43 -14.05 -24.00
CA GLY A 73 -8.90 -14.84 -25.12
C GLY A 73 -10.18 -14.27 -25.76
N LYS A 74 -11.14 -13.81 -24.94
CA LYS A 74 -12.35 -13.14 -25.43
C LYS A 74 -12.06 -11.81 -26.14
N VAL A 75 -11.03 -11.07 -25.72
CA VAL A 75 -10.57 -9.86 -26.41
C VAL A 75 -9.94 -10.23 -27.76
N ASP A 76 -9.05 -11.23 -27.78
CA ASP A 76 -8.32 -11.65 -28.97
C ASP A 76 -9.23 -12.26 -30.02
N GLU A 77 -10.23 -13.06 -29.62
CA GLU A 77 -11.25 -13.59 -30.51
C GLU A 77 -12.07 -12.47 -31.17
N ARG A 78 -12.49 -11.46 -30.40
CA ARG A 78 -13.20 -10.30 -30.95
C ARG A 78 -12.32 -9.50 -31.92
N LYS A 79 -11.03 -9.35 -31.61
CA LYS A 79 -10.05 -8.69 -32.49
C LYS A 79 -9.88 -9.44 -33.82
N ARG A 80 -9.82 -10.77 -33.79
CA ARG A 80 -9.78 -11.62 -35.00
C ARG A 80 -11.05 -11.45 -35.83
N LYS A 81 -12.24 -11.61 -35.22
CA LYS A 81 -13.53 -11.41 -35.89
C LYS A 81 -13.68 -10.03 -36.53
N TRP A 82 -13.09 -9.00 -35.94
CA TRP A 82 -13.06 -7.66 -36.52
C TRP A 82 -12.18 -7.61 -37.77
N LYS A 83 -10.93 -8.10 -37.69
CA LYS A 83 -10.03 -8.18 -38.85
C LYS A 83 -10.65 -8.97 -40.00
N ASP A 84 -11.29 -10.11 -39.70
CA ASP A 84 -11.92 -10.95 -40.72
C ASP A 84 -13.10 -10.23 -41.40
N ARG A 85 -13.89 -9.47 -40.64
CA ARG A 85 -15.00 -8.67 -41.21
C ARG A 85 -14.49 -7.49 -42.01
N GLN A 86 -13.43 -6.84 -41.56
CA GLN A 86 -12.79 -5.76 -42.28
C GLN A 86 -12.25 -6.28 -43.63
N ALA A 87 -11.51 -7.38 -43.64
CA ALA A 87 -11.01 -7.99 -44.86
C ALA A 87 -12.14 -8.39 -45.83
N LYS A 88 -13.27 -8.89 -45.32
CA LYS A 88 -14.46 -9.18 -46.13
C LYS A 88 -15.10 -7.92 -46.71
N SER A 89 -15.15 -6.82 -45.95
CA SER A 89 -15.63 -5.52 -46.45
C SER A 89 -14.70 -4.99 -47.54
N GLU A 90 -13.40 -4.97 -47.30
CA GLU A 90 -12.38 -4.53 -48.25
C GLU A 90 -12.43 -5.35 -49.54
N TYR A 91 -12.56 -6.69 -49.44
CA TYR A 91 -12.72 -7.57 -50.60
C TYR A 91 -14.02 -7.29 -51.38
N ALA A 92 -15.13 -7.07 -50.68
CA ALA A 92 -16.41 -6.73 -51.31
C ALA A 92 -16.34 -5.35 -51.99
N GLU A 93 -15.80 -4.34 -51.31
CA GLU A 93 -15.60 -2.99 -51.85
C GLU A 93 -14.72 -3.02 -53.09
N GLN A 94 -13.62 -3.78 -53.09
CA GLN A 94 -12.79 -3.98 -54.28
C GLN A 94 -13.58 -4.62 -55.43
N ALA A 95 -14.36 -5.68 -55.16
CA ALA A 95 -15.20 -6.32 -56.17
C ALA A 95 -16.29 -5.38 -56.73
N TYR A 96 -16.92 -4.56 -55.88
CA TYR A 96 -17.90 -3.55 -56.26
C TYR A 96 -17.28 -2.39 -57.04
N GLN A 97 -16.12 -1.87 -56.62
CA GLN A 97 -15.38 -0.84 -57.35
C GLN A 97 -14.97 -1.30 -58.74
N THR A 98 -14.56 -2.58 -58.86
CA THR A 98 -14.22 -3.20 -60.14
C THR A 98 -15.43 -3.30 -61.08
N THR A 99 -16.65 -3.34 -60.55
CA THR A 99 -17.86 -3.65 -61.33
C THR A 99 -18.81 -2.46 -61.56
N PHE A 100 -18.94 -1.51 -60.62
CA PHE A 100 -20.02 -0.49 -60.65
C PHE A 100 -19.60 0.95 -60.22
N GLY A 101 -18.34 1.22 -59.88
CA GLY A 101 -17.89 2.57 -59.45
C GLY A 101 -18.08 2.87 -57.94
N HIS A 102 -17.67 4.08 -57.49
CA HIS A 102 -17.46 4.42 -56.08
C HIS A 102 -18.75 4.70 -55.27
N LEU A 103 -18.90 4.07 -54.09
CA LEU A 103 -19.96 4.34 -53.11
C LEU A 103 -19.36 4.81 -51.76
N LYS A 104 -20.05 5.70 -51.02
CA LYS A 104 -19.60 6.21 -49.70
C LYS A 104 -19.89 5.23 -48.56
N GLU A 105 -18.93 5.11 -47.63
CA GLU A 105 -18.99 4.29 -46.42
C GLU A 105 -20.05 4.73 -45.40
N GLY A 106 -20.63 3.76 -44.68
CA GLY A 106 -21.60 4.01 -43.61
C GLY A 106 -21.69 2.94 -42.51
N THR A 107 -21.72 3.44 -41.26
CA THR A 107 -22.45 2.97 -40.06
C THR A 107 -22.11 1.67 -39.32
N ILE A 108 -21.40 0.68 -39.86
CA ILE A 108 -21.14 -0.60 -39.14
C ILE A 108 -20.11 -0.44 -37.99
N SER A 109 -19.33 0.64 -38.01
CA SER A 109 -18.18 0.89 -37.12
C SER A 109 -18.54 1.05 -35.63
N GLU A 110 -19.61 1.78 -35.30
CA GLU A 110 -19.83 2.24 -33.91
C GLU A 110 -20.22 1.14 -32.92
N HIS A 111 -21.15 0.25 -33.30
CA HIS A 111 -21.61 -0.83 -32.43
C HIS A 111 -20.49 -1.83 -32.13
N GLN A 112 -19.63 -2.12 -33.11
CA GLN A 112 -18.49 -3.03 -32.93
C GLN A 112 -17.40 -2.41 -32.06
N HIS A 113 -17.12 -1.11 -32.27
CA HIS A 113 -16.18 -0.37 -31.44
C HIS A 113 -16.63 -0.30 -29.97
N LYS A 114 -17.94 -0.12 -29.72
CA LYS A 114 -18.54 -0.18 -28.37
C LYS A 114 -18.36 -1.57 -27.74
N SER A 115 -18.58 -2.64 -28.50
CA SER A 115 -18.39 -4.01 -28.02
C SER A 115 -16.93 -4.33 -27.69
N GLN A 116 -15.98 -3.83 -28.49
CA GLN A 116 -14.56 -4.03 -28.25
C GLN A 116 -14.08 -3.26 -27.01
N LYS A 117 -14.51 -2.01 -26.87
CA LYS A 117 -14.24 -1.20 -25.67
C LYS A 117 -14.76 -1.88 -24.40
N LYS A 118 -15.97 -2.45 -24.45
CA LYS A 118 -16.55 -3.19 -23.31
C LYS A 118 -15.68 -4.40 -22.91
N ALA A 119 -15.17 -5.15 -23.89
CA ALA A 119 -14.31 -6.30 -23.64
C ALA A 119 -12.97 -5.90 -23.00
N LEU A 120 -12.34 -4.84 -23.51
CA LEU A 120 -11.10 -4.31 -22.94
C LEU A 120 -11.31 -3.79 -21.52
N HIS A 121 -12.44 -3.14 -21.26
CA HIS A 121 -12.80 -2.66 -19.94
C HIS A 121 -12.98 -3.81 -18.94
N GLU A 122 -13.67 -4.89 -19.33
CA GLU A 122 -13.81 -6.07 -18.47
C GLU A 122 -12.46 -6.71 -18.16
N LEU A 123 -11.58 -6.87 -19.17
CA LEU A 123 -10.23 -7.37 -18.98
C LEU A 123 -9.43 -6.50 -17.98
N HIS A 124 -9.47 -5.18 -18.15
CA HIS A 124 -8.81 -4.24 -17.23
C HIS A 124 -9.35 -4.37 -15.80
N ASN A 125 -10.68 -4.39 -15.65
CA ASN A 125 -11.33 -4.54 -14.36
C ASN A 125 -10.97 -5.87 -13.69
N GLN A 126 -10.88 -6.95 -14.45
CA GLN A 126 -10.47 -8.26 -13.92
C GLN A 126 -9.02 -8.25 -13.47
N LYS A 127 -8.10 -7.67 -14.25
CA LYS A 127 -6.71 -7.48 -13.81
C LYS A 127 -6.63 -6.66 -12.53
N GLN A 128 -7.38 -5.56 -12.44
CA GLN A 128 -7.43 -4.72 -11.23
C GLN A 128 -7.98 -5.50 -10.02
N ARG A 129 -9.04 -6.31 -10.20
CA ARG A 129 -9.59 -7.16 -9.14
C ARG A 129 -8.55 -8.16 -8.63
N GLN A 130 -7.82 -8.80 -9.53
CA GLN A 130 -6.79 -9.77 -9.13
C GLN A 130 -5.60 -9.09 -8.43
N GLN A 131 -5.20 -7.90 -8.91
CA GLN A 131 -4.20 -7.08 -8.21
C GLN A 131 -4.65 -6.72 -6.80
N ASN A 132 -5.86 -6.18 -6.64
CA ASN A 132 -6.40 -5.80 -5.33
C ASN A 132 -6.52 -7.02 -4.39
N LYS A 133 -6.90 -8.19 -4.91
CA LYS A 133 -6.92 -9.44 -4.12
C LYS A 133 -5.53 -9.81 -3.63
N ARG A 134 -4.51 -9.76 -4.50
CA ARG A 134 -3.13 -10.07 -4.10
C ARG A 134 -2.58 -9.06 -3.10
N ILE A 135 -2.82 -7.77 -3.30
CA ILE A 135 -2.42 -6.72 -2.36
C ILE A 135 -3.05 -7.00 -0.99
N ARG A 136 -4.34 -7.36 -0.92
CA ARG A 136 -4.99 -7.71 0.36
C ARG A 136 -4.32 -8.90 1.05
N VAL A 137 -3.96 -9.95 0.32
CA VAL A 137 -3.27 -11.12 0.88
C VAL A 137 -1.88 -10.74 1.39
N ASN A 138 -1.12 -9.97 0.62
CA ASN A 138 0.21 -9.50 1.02
C ASN A 138 0.11 -8.59 2.25
N LEU A 139 -0.88 -7.72 2.29
CA LEU A 139 -1.11 -6.79 3.41
C LEU A 139 -1.54 -7.52 4.68
N GLU A 140 -2.32 -8.59 4.56
CA GLU A 140 -2.67 -9.43 5.71
C GLU A 140 -1.45 -10.21 6.24
N ARG A 141 -0.60 -10.73 5.35
CA ARG A 141 0.67 -11.34 5.74
C ARG A 141 1.56 -10.34 6.47
N TYR A 142 1.76 -9.16 5.88
CA TYR A 142 2.51 -8.06 6.47
C TYR A 142 1.97 -7.71 7.86
N LYS A 143 0.65 -7.53 8.05
CA LYS A 143 0.08 -7.22 9.37
C LYS A 143 0.41 -8.27 10.43
N ASN A 144 0.44 -9.55 10.04
CA ASN A 144 0.73 -10.64 10.97
C ASN A 144 2.21 -10.74 11.32
N GLU A 145 3.10 -10.48 10.36
CA GLU A 145 4.55 -10.41 10.59
C GLU A 145 4.93 -9.16 11.37
N GLN A 146 4.38 -8.00 10.99
CA GLN A 146 4.65 -6.72 11.62
C GLN A 146 4.22 -6.69 13.10
N PHE A 147 3.12 -7.37 13.45
CA PHE A 147 2.69 -7.51 14.84
C PHE A 147 3.80 -8.06 15.75
N ILE A 148 4.54 -9.07 15.31
CA ILE A 148 5.60 -9.68 16.12
C ILE A 148 6.79 -8.74 16.23
N ILE A 149 7.16 -8.11 15.12
CA ILE A 149 8.22 -7.12 15.09
C ILE A 149 7.91 -5.99 16.09
N ASP A 150 6.67 -5.51 16.11
CA ASP A 150 6.25 -4.44 17.03
C ASP A 150 6.28 -4.90 18.49
N LEU A 151 5.85 -6.13 18.79
CA LEU A 151 5.97 -6.71 20.14
C LEU A 151 7.43 -6.83 20.60
N GLU A 152 8.31 -7.34 19.74
CA GLU A 152 9.75 -7.47 20.04
C GLU A 152 10.39 -6.11 20.27
N ARG A 153 10.04 -5.12 19.44
CA ARG A 153 10.51 -3.73 19.59
C ARG A 153 10.02 -3.11 20.90
N GLN A 154 8.74 -3.28 21.24
CA GLN A 154 8.20 -2.84 22.52
C GLN A 154 8.99 -3.45 23.67
N LEU A 155 9.28 -4.75 23.65
CA LEU A 155 10.10 -5.40 24.68
C LEU A 155 11.55 -4.87 24.72
N ALA A 156 12.11 -4.50 23.57
CA ALA A 156 13.42 -3.84 23.47
C ALA A 156 13.41 -2.35 23.87
N GLY A 157 12.23 -1.77 24.16
CA GLY A 157 12.09 -0.37 24.56
C GLY A 157 12.10 0.63 23.41
N LYS A 158 11.79 0.18 22.20
CA LYS A 158 11.63 1.04 21.01
C LYS A 158 10.23 0.89 20.44
N LEU A 159 9.57 1.98 20.11
CA LEU A 159 8.20 1.96 19.61
C LEU A 159 8.11 2.18 18.09
N VAL A 160 9.11 2.87 17.52
CA VAL A 160 9.19 3.20 16.09
C VAL A 160 10.49 2.68 15.51
N ASP A 161 10.43 2.16 14.29
CA ASP A 161 11.60 1.64 13.58
C ASP A 161 12.51 2.73 13.04
N ARG A 162 13.81 2.44 12.94
CA ARG A 162 14.76 3.39 12.35
C ARG A 162 14.47 3.67 10.87
N LYS A 163 14.03 2.66 10.09
CA LYS A 163 13.68 2.90 8.68
C LYS A 163 12.45 3.79 8.56
N VAL A 164 11.47 3.60 9.45
CA VAL A 164 10.25 4.41 9.54
C VAL A 164 10.61 5.87 9.86
N MET A 165 11.52 6.11 10.81
CA MET A 165 12.01 7.45 11.10
C MET A 165 12.75 8.09 9.91
N GLY A 166 13.60 7.33 9.21
CA GLY A 166 14.25 7.82 7.99
C GLY A 166 13.27 8.09 6.84
N ALA A 167 12.20 7.30 6.73
CA ALA A 167 11.12 7.55 5.78
C ALA A 167 10.34 8.82 6.13
N LEU A 168 10.14 9.11 7.42
CA LEU A 168 9.49 10.32 7.88
C LEU A 168 10.30 11.59 7.55
N GLU A 169 11.62 11.54 7.71
CA GLU A 169 12.55 12.60 7.29
C GLU A 169 12.43 12.86 5.77
N TYR A 170 12.36 11.79 4.97
CA TYR A 170 12.37 11.87 3.51
C TYR A 170 11.02 12.25 2.89
N ILE A 171 9.91 11.64 3.33
CA ILE A 171 8.59 11.77 2.70
C ILE A 171 8.01 13.18 2.87
N SER A 172 8.27 13.80 4.02
CA SER A 172 7.57 15.02 4.41
C SER A 172 8.39 16.29 4.22
N SER A 173 9.65 16.18 3.77
CA SER A 173 10.65 17.27 3.90
C SER A 173 10.59 17.91 5.29
N MET A 174 10.31 17.09 6.32
CA MET A 174 9.99 17.60 7.65
C MET A 174 11.27 18.16 8.27
N PRO A 175 11.19 19.31 8.94
CA PRO A 175 12.31 19.80 9.75
C PRO A 175 12.77 18.69 10.71
N SER A 176 14.07 18.53 10.86
CA SER A 176 14.70 17.54 11.74
C SER A 176 14.15 17.59 13.18
N GLU A 177 13.71 18.77 13.60
CA GLU A 177 13.11 19.09 14.88
C GLU A 177 11.81 18.30 15.11
N PHE A 178 10.97 18.14 14.09
CA PHE A 178 9.74 17.32 14.19
C PHE A 178 10.06 15.85 14.41
N VAL A 179 11.08 15.34 13.73
CA VAL A 179 11.50 13.94 13.84
C VAL A 179 12.05 13.67 15.25
N ILE A 180 12.80 14.62 15.81
CA ILE A 180 13.29 14.56 17.20
C ILE A 180 12.13 14.61 18.20
N VAL A 181 11.12 15.47 17.98
CA VAL A 181 9.91 15.50 18.82
C VAL A 181 9.20 14.16 18.82
N ILE A 182 9.00 13.58 17.64
CA ILE A 182 8.32 12.29 17.49
C ILE A 182 9.14 11.17 18.14
N ASP A 183 10.45 11.11 17.90
CA ASP A 183 11.33 10.09 18.50
C ASP A 183 11.29 10.15 20.03
N THR A 184 11.45 11.34 20.61
CA THR A 184 11.48 11.52 22.06
C THR A 184 10.13 11.26 22.72
N MET A 185 9.02 11.63 22.07
CA MET A 185 7.67 11.35 22.56
C MET A 185 7.31 9.87 22.51
N LEU A 186 7.74 9.18 21.44
CA LEU A 186 7.46 7.77 21.21
C LEU A 186 8.52 6.84 21.84
N THR A 187 9.54 7.40 22.50
CA THR A 187 10.47 6.61 23.31
C THR A 187 9.73 5.96 24.48
N VAL A 188 9.92 4.66 24.67
CA VAL A 188 9.20 3.89 25.68
C VAL A 188 9.78 4.18 27.08
N PRO A 189 8.97 4.10 28.17
CA PRO A 189 9.49 4.27 29.52
C PRO A 189 10.72 3.42 29.85
N GLY A 190 11.60 3.90 30.74
CA GLY A 190 12.74 3.13 31.25
C GLY A 190 12.36 2.11 32.33
N ALA A 191 13.29 1.22 32.68
CA ALA A 191 13.05 0.17 33.69
C ALA A 191 12.93 0.73 35.12
N THR A 192 13.42 1.94 35.39
CA THR A 192 13.32 2.61 36.70
C THR A 192 12.57 3.92 36.59
N MET A 193 12.06 4.41 37.73
CA MET A 193 11.34 5.67 37.81
C MET A 193 12.21 6.85 37.39
N GLU A 194 13.49 6.85 37.76
CA GLU A 194 14.45 7.90 37.43
C GLU A 194 14.66 8.03 35.92
N VAL A 195 14.76 6.90 35.21
CA VAL A 195 14.91 6.90 33.74
C VAL A 195 13.63 7.40 33.07
N GLU A 196 12.45 7.06 33.60
CA GLU A 196 11.18 7.60 33.11
C GLU A 196 11.05 9.10 33.36
N TYR A 197 11.47 9.60 34.53
CA TYR A 197 11.51 11.04 34.80
C TYR A 197 12.46 11.75 33.84
N GLN A 198 13.65 11.20 33.60
CA GLN A 198 14.60 11.78 32.66
C GLN A 198 14.07 11.79 31.23
N ARG A 199 13.39 10.72 30.79
CA ARG A 199 12.72 10.65 29.49
C ARG A 199 11.69 11.77 29.35
N ARG A 200 10.82 11.94 30.35
CA ARG A 200 9.80 13.00 30.34
C ARG A 200 10.43 14.40 30.30
N ILE A 201 11.47 14.63 31.10
CA ILE A 201 12.20 15.90 31.10
C ILE A 201 12.79 16.16 29.70
N ASN A 202 13.37 15.15 29.05
CA ASN A 202 13.91 15.28 27.71
C ASN A 202 12.80 15.58 26.68
N ALA A 203 11.67 14.87 26.74
CA ALA A 203 10.53 15.14 25.86
C ALA A 203 9.97 16.57 26.05
N ILE A 204 9.87 17.06 27.29
CA ILE A 204 9.45 18.44 27.58
C ILE A 204 10.44 19.45 26.98
N LYS A 205 11.75 19.22 27.15
CA LYS A 205 12.79 20.10 26.60
C LYS A 205 12.71 20.15 25.08
N VAL A 206 12.56 18.99 24.44
CA VAL A 206 12.46 18.89 22.97
C VAL A 206 11.22 19.60 22.45
N VAL A 207 10.05 19.38 23.06
CA VAL A 207 8.83 20.10 22.65
C VAL A 207 8.96 21.60 22.87
N THR A 208 9.56 22.02 23.98
CA THR A 208 9.76 23.44 24.26
C THR A 208 10.67 24.09 23.22
N ALA A 209 11.73 23.41 22.80
CA ALA A 209 12.60 23.86 21.71
C ALA A 209 11.84 23.90 20.37
N PHE A 210 11.02 22.89 20.11
CA PHE A 210 10.21 22.80 18.90
C PHE A 210 9.16 23.92 18.80
N CYS A 211 8.58 24.37 19.92
CA CYS A 211 7.61 25.48 19.92
C CYS A 211 8.17 26.80 19.33
N GLY A 212 9.49 26.94 19.20
CA GLY A 212 10.13 28.08 18.53
C GLY A 212 10.35 27.91 17.03
N VAL A 213 10.01 26.74 16.45
CA VAL A 213 10.17 26.45 15.02
C VAL A 213 8.96 26.97 14.25
N GLU A 214 9.19 27.82 13.24
CA GLU A 214 8.10 28.27 12.36
C GLU A 214 7.63 27.13 11.45
N GLU A 215 6.38 26.71 11.58
CA GLU A 215 5.76 25.74 10.68
C GLU A 215 5.41 26.39 9.33
N GLY A 216 6.25 26.18 8.33
CA GLY A 216 5.95 26.46 6.92
C GLY A 216 6.07 27.93 6.49
N ARG A 217 7.15 28.25 5.77
CA ARG A 217 7.01 29.25 4.70
C ARG A 217 6.26 28.57 3.56
N LEU A 218 4.98 28.91 3.38
CA LEU A 218 4.36 28.80 2.07
C LEU A 218 5.18 29.70 1.14
N THR A 219 6.12 29.11 0.40
CA THR A 219 6.68 29.78 -0.77
C THR A 219 5.52 29.96 -1.74
N SER A 220 4.88 31.13 -1.67
CA SER A 220 4.10 31.66 -2.76
C SER A 220 5.07 31.77 -3.93
N GLN A 221 5.06 30.76 -4.81
CA GLN A 221 5.73 30.86 -6.10
C GLN A 221 4.93 31.88 -6.90
N LEU A 222 5.39 33.13 -6.83
CA LEU A 222 5.06 34.16 -7.80
C LEU A 222 5.65 33.73 -9.14
N THR A 223 4.78 33.29 -10.06
CA THR A 223 4.92 33.46 -11.52
C THR A 223 3.54 33.38 -12.15
#